data_AF-A0A7G2JY54-F1
#
_entry.id   AF-A0A7G2JY54-F1
#
_cell.length_a   1.000
_cell.length_b   1.000
_cell.length_c   1.000
_cell.angle_alpha   90.00
_cell.angle_beta   90.00
_cell.angle_gamma   90.00
#
_symmetry.space_group_name_H-M   'P 1'
#
loop_
_entity.id
_entity.type
_entity.pdbx_description
1 polymer ?
#
loop_
_entity_poly.entity_id
_entity_poly.type
_entity_poly.pdbx_seq_one_letter_code
_entity_poly.pdbx_strand_id
1 'polypeptide(L)'
;MNLWVQVVFYTLSITMAYSWINNVTTAQWFRAFFPVMTYQYWYITAYFGLYLFMPILNKYLQQTSNKTLYLHMGLIFIFISLLPAFIGGDPFILNAGYSTLWIIVMYLFGATLSRIQSASVPVSGLLWFSLLILGTWYYKMRI
;
A
#
# COMPACT_ATOMS: atom_id res chain seq x y z
N MET A 1 -10.88 0.16 -19.00
CA MET A 1 -11.87 -0.19 -17.96
C MET A 1 -11.44 0.47 -16.66
N ASN A 2 -12.32 1.17 -15.95
CA ASN A 2 -11.97 1.88 -14.71
C ASN A 2 -11.81 0.86 -13.56
N LEU A 3 -10.71 0.92 -12.78
CA LEU A 3 -10.41 0.03 -11.64
C LEU A 3 -11.61 -0.11 -10.69
N TRP A 4 -12.30 1.00 -10.45
CA TRP A 4 -13.49 1.08 -9.60
C TRP A 4 -14.64 0.18 -10.07
N VAL A 5 -14.88 0.16 -11.38
CA VAL A 5 -15.92 -0.69 -11.99
C VAL A 5 -15.53 -2.16 -11.87
N GLN A 6 -14.24 -2.49 -12.04
CA GLN A 6 -13.76 -3.86 -11.87
C GLN A 6 -13.95 -4.34 -10.43
N VAL A 7 -13.57 -3.54 -9.44
CA VAL A 7 -13.72 -3.91 -8.02
C VAL A 7 -15.18 -4.21 -7.71
N VAL A 8 -16.10 -3.29 -8.03
CA VAL A 8 -17.54 -3.48 -7.77
C VAL A 8 -18.10 -4.68 -8.54
N PHE A 9 -17.67 -4.88 -9.79
CA PHE A 9 -18.08 -6.02 -10.58
C PHE A 9 -17.65 -7.34 -9.94
N TYR A 10 -16.39 -7.47 -9.55
CA TYR A 10 -15.87 -8.69 -8.94
C TYR A 10 -16.44 -8.92 -7.54
N THR A 11 -16.60 -7.89 -6.71
CA THR A 11 -17.20 -8.04 -5.38
C THR A 11 -18.62 -8.59 -5.48
N LEU A 12 -19.45 -8.00 -6.33
CA LEU A 12 -20.84 -8.42 -6.53
C LEU A 12 -20.93 -9.80 -7.18
N SER A 13 -20.13 -10.07 -8.21
CA SER A 13 -20.18 -11.36 -8.92
C SER A 13 -19.74 -12.52 -8.03
N ILE A 14 -18.69 -12.33 -7.22
CA ILE A 14 -18.22 -13.34 -6.27
C ILE A 14 -19.25 -13.56 -5.16
N THR A 15 -19.81 -12.48 -4.59
CA THR A 15 -20.86 -12.60 -3.56
C THR A 15 -22.12 -13.28 -4.10
N MET A 16 -22.50 -12.99 -5.34
CA MET A 16 -23.62 -13.65 -6.02
C MET A 16 -23.34 -15.14 -6.22
N ALA A 17 -22.18 -15.51 -6.76
CA ALA A 17 -21.82 -16.92 -6.93
C ALA A 17 -21.77 -17.67 -5.60
N TYR A 18 -21.25 -17.05 -4.54
CA TYR A 18 -21.22 -17.62 -3.20
C TYR A 18 -22.62 -17.82 -2.60
N SER A 19 -23.58 -16.96 -2.94
CA SER A 19 -24.97 -17.07 -2.50
C SER A 19 -25.70 -18.32 -3.00
N TRP A 20 -25.21 -18.94 -4.08
CA TRP A 20 -25.74 -20.22 -4.57
C TRP A 20 -25.27 -21.43 -3.77
N ILE A 21 -24.19 -21.28 -2.99
CA ILE A 21 -23.59 -22.37 -2.19
C ILE A 21 -23.96 -22.20 -0.71
N ASN A 22 -24.01 -20.97 -0.20
CA ASN A 22 -24.27 -20.66 1.20
C ASN A 22 -25.23 -19.47 1.34
N ASN A 23 -25.92 -19.39 2.48
CA ASN A 23 -26.76 -18.23 2.79
C ASN A 23 -25.90 -16.98 3.01
N VAL A 24 -26.16 -15.94 2.21
CA VAL A 24 -25.49 -14.64 2.32
C VAL A 24 -26.36 -13.69 3.11
N THR A 25 -25.81 -13.14 4.19
CA THR A 25 -26.47 -12.17 5.06
C THR A 25 -26.61 -10.80 4.38
N THR A 26 -27.58 -10.00 4.84
CA THR A 26 -27.73 -8.59 4.43
C THR A 26 -26.46 -7.76 4.65
N ALA A 27 -25.71 -8.06 5.71
CA ALA A 27 -24.42 -7.41 5.96
C ALA A 27 -23.38 -7.74 4.89
N GLN A 28 -23.29 -8.99 4.41
CA GLN A 28 -22.36 -9.37 3.34
C GLN A 28 -22.73 -8.72 2.00
N TRP A 29 -24.02 -8.62 1.69
CA TRP A 29 -24.47 -7.85 0.54
C TRP A 29 -24.07 -6.37 0.63
N PHE A 30 -24.28 -5.74 1.78
CA PHE A 30 -23.87 -4.34 1.99
C PHE A 30 -22.36 -4.14 1.74
N ARG A 31 -21.51 -5.05 2.21
CA ARG A 31 -20.06 -4.99 1.93
C ARG A 31 -19.72 -5.19 0.46
N ALA A 32 -20.48 -6.01 -0.26
CA ALA A 32 -20.28 -6.24 -1.68
C ALA A 32 -20.60 -4.98 -2.52
N PHE A 33 -21.62 -4.21 -2.12
CA PHE A 33 -21.99 -2.92 -2.74
C PHE A 33 -21.07 -1.76 -2.35
N PHE A 34 -20.54 -1.76 -1.13
CA PHE A 34 -19.68 -0.67 -0.61
C PHE A 34 -18.28 -1.16 -0.22
N PRO A 35 -17.53 -1.82 -1.13
CA PRO A 35 -16.30 -2.54 -0.78
C PRO A 35 -15.20 -1.65 -0.19
N VAL A 36 -15.23 -0.35 -0.49
CA VAL A 36 -14.28 0.66 -0.03
C VAL A 36 -14.56 1.09 1.40
N MET A 37 -15.84 1.31 1.74
CA MET A 37 -16.23 1.74 3.09
C MET A 37 -16.21 0.57 4.10
N THR A 38 -16.25 -0.67 3.62
CA THR A 38 -16.34 -1.85 4.48
C THR A 38 -15.04 -2.63 4.61
N TYR A 39 -13.91 -2.09 4.16
CA TYR A 39 -12.60 -2.76 4.20
C TYR A 39 -12.58 -4.13 3.52
N GLN A 40 -13.50 -4.36 2.56
CA GLN A 40 -13.67 -5.67 1.91
C GLN A 40 -12.39 -6.07 1.16
N TYR A 41 -11.72 -5.07 0.59
CA TYR A 41 -10.37 -5.18 0.05
C TYR A 41 -9.53 -4.05 0.65
N TRP A 42 -8.66 -4.41 1.60
CA TRP A 42 -7.82 -3.45 2.34
C TRP A 42 -7.10 -2.48 1.41
N TYR A 43 -6.60 -2.97 0.26
CA TYR A 43 -5.83 -2.17 -0.69
C TYR A 43 -6.70 -1.13 -1.37
N ILE A 44 -7.94 -1.47 -1.74
CA ILE A 44 -8.86 -0.53 -2.38
C ILE A 44 -9.25 0.58 -1.41
N THR A 45 -9.53 0.24 -0.15
CA THR A 45 -9.81 1.24 0.89
C THR A 45 -8.62 2.17 1.13
N ALA A 46 -7.41 1.61 1.27
CA ALA A 46 -6.19 2.41 1.45
C ALA A 46 -5.88 3.28 0.22
N TYR A 47 -6.08 2.74 -0.98
CA TYR A 47 -5.88 3.46 -2.24
C TYR A 47 -6.89 4.59 -2.42
N PHE A 48 -8.15 4.40 -2.02
CA PHE A 48 -9.13 5.48 -2.01
C PHE A 48 -8.65 6.66 -1.15
N GLY A 49 -8.12 6.36 0.04
CA GLY A 49 -7.51 7.37 0.88
C GLY A 49 -6.36 8.10 0.15
N LEU A 50 -5.42 7.36 -0.45
CA LEU A 50 -4.36 7.96 -1.28
C LEU A 50 -4.95 8.86 -2.38
N TYR A 51 -5.96 8.38 -3.11
CA TYR A 51 -6.59 9.09 -4.22
C TYR A 51 -7.10 10.48 -3.80
N LEU A 52 -7.69 10.60 -2.62
CA LEU A 52 -8.10 11.90 -2.06
C LEU A 52 -6.92 12.84 -1.80
N PHE A 53 -5.77 12.31 -1.39
CA PHE A 53 -4.56 13.09 -1.13
C PHE A 53 -3.71 13.35 -2.37
N MET A 54 -3.91 12.61 -3.48
CA MET A 54 -3.11 12.75 -4.70
C MET A 54 -2.96 14.20 -5.19
N PRO A 55 -3.99 15.07 -5.22
CA PRO A 55 -3.83 16.46 -5.68
C PRO A 55 -2.80 17.24 -4.83
N ILE A 56 -2.83 17.05 -3.51
CA ILE A 56 -1.93 17.71 -2.56
C ILE A 56 -0.53 17.13 -2.69
N LEU A 57 -0.41 15.81 -2.71
CA LEU A 57 0.87 15.11 -2.84
C LEU A 57 1.56 15.45 -4.16
N ASN A 58 0.81 15.52 -5.26
CA ASN A 58 1.33 15.89 -6.58
C ASN A 58 1.85 17.32 -6.61
N LYS A 59 1.09 18.26 -6.03
CA LYS A 59 1.55 19.65 -5.91
C LYS A 59 2.82 19.74 -5.07
N TYR A 60 2.86 19.07 -3.92
CA TYR A 60 4.04 18.99 -3.07
C TYR A 60 5.25 18.44 -3.82
N LEU A 61 5.09 17.31 -4.52
CA LEU A 61 6.14 16.72 -5.32
C LEU A 61 6.64 17.74 -6.34
N GLN A 62 5.77 18.30 -7.18
CA GLN A 62 6.14 19.23 -8.25
C GLN A 62 6.89 20.48 -7.75
N GLN A 63 6.52 21.01 -6.58
CA GLN A 63 7.09 22.25 -6.04
C GLN A 63 8.36 22.02 -5.19
N THR A 64 8.64 20.78 -4.79
CA THR A 64 9.75 20.47 -3.88
C THR A 64 11.01 20.13 -4.66
N SER A 65 12.14 20.74 -4.26
CA SER A 65 13.45 20.45 -4.84
C SER A 65 13.87 19.00 -4.58
N ASN A 66 14.65 18.40 -5.48
CA ASN A 66 15.10 17.02 -5.34
C ASN A 66 15.88 16.78 -4.05
N LYS A 67 16.79 17.71 -3.67
CA LYS A 67 17.55 17.62 -2.41
C LYS A 67 16.63 17.54 -1.20
N THR A 68 15.64 18.42 -1.16
CA THR A 68 14.64 18.45 -0.09
C THR A 68 13.79 17.18 -0.08
N LEU A 69 13.38 16.70 -1.24
CA LEU A 69 12.59 15.47 -1.37
C LEU A 69 13.36 14.24 -0.86
N TYR A 70 14.65 14.11 -1.22
CA TYR A 70 15.49 13.01 -0.73
C TYR A 70 15.69 13.05 0.78
N LEU A 71 15.85 14.24 1.36
CA LEU A 71 15.92 14.42 2.81
C LEU A 71 14.62 13.95 3.47
N HIS A 72 13.45 14.36 2.95
CA HIS A 72 12.16 13.90 3.46
C HIS A 72 12.02 12.37 3.35
N MET A 73 12.39 11.76 2.22
CA MET A 73 12.34 10.30 2.07
C MET A 73 13.26 9.60 3.07
N GLY A 74 14.46 10.12 3.30
CA GLY A 74 15.38 9.60 4.32
C GLY A 74 14.78 9.66 5.73
N LEU A 75 14.19 10.80 6.10
CA LEU A 75 13.51 10.95 7.39
C LEU A 75 12.32 9.99 7.52
N ILE A 76 11.47 9.91 6.49
CA ILE A 76 10.32 9.00 6.48
C ILE A 76 10.79 7.55 6.63
N PHE A 77 11.84 7.13 5.91
CA PHE A 77 12.40 5.79 6.07
C PHE A 77 12.87 5.52 7.50
N ILE A 78 13.58 6.47 8.11
CA ILE A 78 14.07 6.34 9.48
C ILE A 78 12.90 6.20 10.46
N PHE A 79 11.92 7.08 10.41
CA PHE A 79 10.83 7.08 11.38
C PHE A 79 9.80 5.97 11.16
N ILE A 80 9.47 5.64 9.92
CA ILE A 80 8.39 4.68 9.61
C ILE A 80 8.91 3.24 9.51
N SER A 81 10.16 3.04 9.10
CA SER A 81 10.72 1.70 8.90
C SER A 81 11.83 1.34 9.90
N LEU A 82 12.84 2.21 10.06
CA LEU A 82 14.04 1.86 10.83
C LEU A 82 13.80 1.90 12.35
N LEU A 83 13.23 2.99 12.86
CA LEU A 83 13.02 3.21 14.29
C LEU A 83 12.02 2.21 14.91
N PRO A 84 10.86 1.91 14.28
CA PRO A 84 9.96 0.87 14.78
C PRO A 84 10.58 -0.53 14.79
N ALA A 85 11.56 -0.81 13.92
CA ALA A 85 12.26 -2.09 13.91
C ALA A 85 13.11 -2.31 15.17
N PHE A 86 13.60 -1.24 15.81
CA PHE A 86 14.37 -1.31 17.05
C PHE A 86 13.52 -1.16 18.32
N ILE A 87 12.51 -0.28 18.28
CA ILE A 87 11.67 0.02 19.45
C ILE A 87 10.54 -1.02 19.61
N GLY A 88 10.14 -1.67 18.51
CA GLY A 88 8.99 -2.55 18.46
C GLY A 88 7.66 -1.79 18.44
N GLY A 89 6.60 -2.47 18.02
CA GLY A 89 5.26 -1.92 17.91
C GLY A 89 4.96 -1.21 16.59
N ASP A 90 3.81 -0.55 16.54
CA ASP A 90 3.30 0.16 15.36
C ASP A 90 2.88 1.59 15.72
N PRO A 91 3.83 2.49 16.01
CA PRO A 91 3.55 3.82 16.53
C PRO A 91 2.77 4.71 15.56
N PHE A 92 2.82 4.39 14.26
CA PHE A 92 2.13 5.14 13.20
C PHE A 92 0.91 4.41 12.63
N ILE A 93 0.49 3.30 13.25
CA ILE A 93 -0.71 2.53 12.86
C ILE A 93 -0.66 2.16 11.36
N LEU A 94 0.49 1.63 10.94
CA LEU A 94 0.73 1.17 9.59
C LEU A 94 0.02 -0.16 9.29
N ASN A 95 -0.44 -0.87 10.33
CA ASN A 95 -1.12 -2.17 10.23
C ASN A 95 -0.33 -3.15 9.37
N ALA A 96 0.97 -3.32 9.65
CA ALA A 96 1.89 -4.13 8.85
C ALA A 96 1.94 -3.74 7.35
N GLY A 97 1.72 -2.46 7.03
CA GLY A 97 1.68 -1.92 5.67
C GLY A 97 0.29 -1.91 5.03
N TYR A 98 -0.74 -2.40 5.73
CA TYR A 98 -2.12 -2.38 5.27
C TYR A 98 -2.84 -1.08 5.68
N SER A 99 -2.23 0.10 5.47
CA SER A 99 -2.86 1.39 5.81
C SER A 99 -2.75 2.42 4.70
N THR A 100 -3.67 3.40 4.70
CA THR A 100 -3.61 4.55 3.79
C THR A 100 -2.30 5.31 3.91
N LEU A 101 -1.82 5.51 5.14
CA LEU A 101 -0.55 6.20 5.39
C LEU A 101 0.62 5.47 4.73
N TRP A 102 0.66 4.14 4.84
CA TRP A 102 1.69 3.34 4.18
C TRP A 102 1.65 3.50 2.65
N ILE A 103 0.46 3.46 2.06
CA ILE A 103 0.29 3.64 0.62
C ILE A 103 0.70 5.07 0.17
N ILE A 104 0.45 6.10 0.99
CA ILE A 104 0.96 7.47 0.77
C ILE A 104 2.49 7.50 0.80
N VAL A 105 3.10 6.84 1.77
CA VAL A 105 4.57 6.74 1.86
C VAL A 105 5.14 6.08 0.60
N MET A 106 4.61 4.92 0.20
CA MET A 106 5.01 4.22 -1.03
C MET A 106 4.83 5.09 -2.28
N TYR A 107 3.74 5.86 -2.35
CA TYR A 107 3.51 6.81 -3.45
C TYR A 107 4.61 7.86 -3.54
N LEU A 108 4.97 8.49 -2.41
CA LEU A 108 6.03 9.49 -2.36
C LEU A 108 7.40 8.90 -2.70
N PHE A 109 7.72 7.69 -2.22
CA PHE A 109 8.96 7.00 -2.56
C PHE A 109 9.02 6.69 -4.06
N GLY A 110 7.96 6.11 -4.62
CA GLY A 110 7.89 5.80 -6.05
C GLY A 110 8.04 7.05 -6.92
N ALA A 111 7.34 8.13 -6.57
CA ALA A 111 7.47 9.41 -7.27
C ALA A 111 8.88 10.01 -7.14
N THR A 112 9.51 9.91 -5.96
CA THR A 112 10.88 10.38 -5.75
C THR A 112 11.89 9.57 -6.54
N LEU A 113 11.76 8.24 -6.55
CA LEU A 113 12.59 7.33 -7.34
C LEU A 113 12.46 7.58 -8.84
N SER A 114 11.25 7.90 -9.32
CA SER A 114 11.04 8.25 -10.73
C SER A 114 11.81 9.50 -11.17
N ARG A 115 12.17 10.40 -10.24
CA ARG A 115 13.02 11.56 -10.54
C ARG A 115 14.50 11.22 -10.62
N ILE A 116 14.91 10.14 -9.96
CA ILE A 116 16.27 9.62 -9.99
C ILE A 116 16.46 8.74 -11.24
N GLN A 117 15.41 8.03 -11.67
CA GLN A 117 15.50 7.07 -12.76
C GLN A 117 15.48 7.73 -14.14
N SER A 118 16.70 8.05 -14.59
CA SER A 118 17.17 7.78 -15.96
C SER A 118 18.01 6.48 -16.03
N ALA A 119 18.09 5.69 -14.95
CA ALA A 119 18.95 4.50 -14.86
C ALA A 119 18.14 3.23 -14.58
N SER A 120 18.42 2.17 -15.34
CA SER A 120 17.85 0.83 -15.18
C SER A 120 18.23 0.22 -13.82
N VAL A 121 17.26 -0.34 -13.10
CA VAL A 121 17.55 -1.11 -11.87
C VAL A 121 18.29 -2.39 -12.26
N PRO A 122 19.51 -2.64 -11.73
CA PRO A 122 20.25 -3.83 -12.08
C PRO A 122 19.58 -5.08 -11.49
N VAL A 123 19.54 -6.17 -12.25
CA VAL A 123 18.97 -7.47 -11.85
C VAL A 123 19.59 -7.98 -10.54
N SER A 124 20.87 -7.69 -10.30
CA SER A 124 21.55 -8.01 -9.04
C SER A 124 20.90 -7.37 -7.81
N GLY A 125 20.37 -6.15 -7.92
CA GLY A 125 19.64 -5.49 -6.85
C GLY A 125 18.33 -6.20 -6.49
N LEU A 126 17.62 -6.70 -7.51
CA LEU A 126 16.40 -7.49 -7.32
C LEU A 126 16.67 -8.84 -6.66
N LEU A 127 17.81 -9.47 -6.99
CA LEU A 127 18.24 -10.71 -6.35
C LEU A 127 18.54 -10.51 -4.86
N TRP A 128 19.29 -9.46 -4.51
CA TRP A 128 19.57 -9.12 -3.11
C TRP A 128 18.30 -8.83 -2.32
N PHE A 129 17.37 -8.07 -2.91
CA PHE A 129 16.08 -7.78 -2.29
C PHE A 129 15.26 -9.06 -2.05
N SER A 130 15.25 -9.97 -3.02
CA SER A 130 14.56 -11.26 -2.90
C SER A 130 15.18 -12.13 -1.80
N LEU A 131 16.50 -12.18 -1.70
CA LEU A 131 17.22 -12.90 -0.64
C LEU A 131 16.90 -12.33 0.76
N LEU A 132 16.81 -11.01 0.90
CA LEU A 132 16.44 -10.36 2.16
C LEU A 132 15.00 -10.71 2.57
N ILE A 133 14.06 -10.73 1.63
CA ILE A 133 12.68 -11.17 1.89
C ILE A 133 12.69 -12.63 2.35
N LEU A 134 13.34 -13.52 1.62
CA LEU A 134 13.41 -14.94 1.98
C LEU A 134 14.03 -15.15 3.37
N GLY A 135 15.08 -14.38 3.69
CA GLY A 135 15.73 -14.39 5.01
C GLY A 135 14.79 -13.96 6.14
N THR A 136 14.01 -12.89 5.95
CA THR A 136 13.06 -12.42 6.97
C THR A 136 11.91 -13.41 7.19
N TRP A 137 11.39 -14.03 6.12
CA TRP A 137 10.38 -15.08 6.24
C TRP A 137 10.92 -16.35 6.91
N TYR A 138 12.14 -16.76 6.57
CA TYR A 138 12.79 -17.90 7.21
C TYR A 138 12.97 -17.69 8.72
N TYR A 139 13.43 -16.50 9.13
CA TYR A 139 13.53 -16.14 10.55
C TYR A 139 12.17 -16.19 11.26
N LYS A 140 11.12 -15.65 10.63
CA LYS A 140 9.77 -15.64 11.19
C LYS A 140 9.15 -17.04 11.34
N MET A 141 9.53 -18.01 10.50
CA MET A 141 9.08 -19.41 10.62
C MET A 141 9.81 -20.20 11.71
N ARG A 142 10.93 -19.69 12.23
CA ARG A 142 11.77 -20.33 13.25
C ARG A 142 11.41 -19.94 14.68
N ILE A 143 10.55 -18.93 14.86
CA ILE A 143 10.02 -18.43 16.13
C ILE A 143 8.57 -18.88 16.25
#